data_AF-A0A350W016-F1
#
_entry.id   AF-A0A350W016-F1
#
_cell.length_a   1.000
_cell.length_b   1.000
_cell.length_c   1.000
_cell.angle_alpha   90.00
_cell.angle_beta   90.00
_cell.angle_gamma   90.00
#
_symmetry.space_group_name_H-M   'P 1'
#
loop_
_entity.id
_entity.type
_entity.pdbx_description
1 polymer ?
#
loop_
_entity_poly.entity_id
_entity_poly.type
_entity_poly.pdbx_seq_one_letter_code
_entity_poly.pdbx_strand_id
1 'polypeptide(L)'
;MKVKIKDYLNHYSHYFGYVIFLMICCVGVYKINQSFEMNDAFWHIKTGEWIVQHGMVKNCIGSWIIGDKPWMAHEWLFGVLIYLVSCMGACVG
;
A
#
# COMPACT_ATOMS: atom_id res chain seq x y z
N MET A 1 -32.34 -24.91 -36.26
CA MET A 1 -30.89 -24.97 -35.95
C MET A 1 -30.32 -23.65 -35.44
N LYS A 2 -30.60 -22.49 -36.09
CA LYS A 2 -30.08 -21.17 -35.68
C LYS A 2 -30.49 -20.69 -34.27
N VAL A 3 -31.70 -21.05 -33.81
CA VAL A 3 -32.20 -20.68 -32.47
C VAL A 3 -31.34 -21.28 -31.36
N LYS A 4 -31.05 -22.59 -31.42
CA LYS A 4 -30.17 -23.27 -30.45
C LYS A 4 -28.77 -22.66 -30.36
N ILE A 5 -28.18 -22.24 -31.49
CA ILE A 5 -26.83 -21.64 -31.51
C ILE A 5 -26.83 -20.30 -30.76
N LYS A 6 -27.89 -19.49 -30.92
CA LYS A 6 -28.02 -18.20 -30.25
C LYS A 6 -28.18 -18.35 -28.73
N ASP A 7 -28.92 -19.37 -28.30
CA ASP A 7 -29.10 -19.69 -26.88
C ASP A 7 -27.80 -20.18 -26.23
N TYR A 8 -27.03 -21.00 -26.95
CA TYR A 8 -25.68 -21.41 -26.53
C TYR A 8 -24.74 -20.20 -26.42
N LEU A 9 -24.71 -19.33 -27.42
CA LEU A 9 -23.86 -18.13 -27.39
C LEU A 9 -24.22 -17.19 -26.23
N ASN A 10 -25.50 -17.01 -25.93
CA ASN A 10 -25.96 -16.22 -24.78
C ASN A 10 -25.56 -16.85 -23.44
N HIS A 11 -25.63 -18.19 -23.32
CA HIS A 11 -25.20 -18.88 -22.11
C HIS A 11 -23.70 -18.70 -21.83
N TYR A 12 -22.87 -18.77 -22.88
CA TYR A 12 -21.41 -18.59 -22.75
C TYR A 12 -20.94 -17.13 -22.62
N SER A 13 -21.79 -16.16 -23.02
CA SER A 13 -21.49 -14.72 -22.95
C SER A 13 -21.16 -14.24 -21.52
N HIS A 14 -21.88 -14.76 -20.51
CA HIS A 14 -21.65 -14.38 -19.11
C HIS A 14 -20.29 -14.87 -18.58
N TYR A 15 -19.83 -16.06 -19.02
CA TYR A 15 -18.52 -16.59 -18.66
C TYR A 15 -17.39 -15.72 -19.19
N PHE A 16 -17.55 -15.15 -20.38
CA PHE A 16 -16.60 -14.19 -20.93
C PHE A 16 -16.50 -12.92 -20.06
N GLY A 17 -17.63 -12.42 -19.57
CA GLY A 17 -17.68 -11.31 -18.61
C GLY A 17 -16.95 -11.63 -17.29
N TYR A 18 -17.15 -12.82 -16.73
CA TYR A 18 -16.46 -13.24 -15.51
C TYR A 18 -14.94 -13.34 -15.69
N VAL A 19 -14.47 -13.84 -16.84
CA VAL A 19 -13.03 -13.92 -17.14
C VAL A 19 -12.42 -12.52 -17.25
N ILE A 20 -13.08 -11.58 -17.94
CA ILE A 20 -12.61 -10.19 -18.03
C ILE A 20 -12.56 -9.54 -16.64
N PHE A 21 -13.61 -9.72 -15.83
CA PHE A 21 -13.65 -9.19 -14.47
C PHE A 21 -12.51 -9.74 -13.62
N LEU A 22 -12.26 -11.06 -13.66
CA LEU A 22 -11.15 -11.69 -12.94
C LEU A 22 -9.79 -11.15 -13.41
N MET A 23 -9.59 -10.97 -14.72
CA MET A 23 -8.36 -10.38 -15.26
C MET A 23 -8.13 -8.96 -14.75
N ILE A 24 -9.18 -8.13 -14.69
CA ILE A 24 -9.11 -6.77 -14.13
C ILE A 24 -8.74 -6.81 -12.64
N CYS A 25 -9.36 -7.69 -11.87
CA CYS A 25 -9.04 -7.89 -10.46
C CYS A 25 -7.58 -8.31 -10.25
N CYS A 26 -7.08 -9.28 -11.03
CA CYS A 26 -5.69 -9.73 -10.95
C CYS A 26 -4.70 -8.61 -11.28
N VAL A 27 -4.97 -7.82 -12.33
CA VAL A 27 -4.14 -6.66 -12.69
C VAL A 27 -4.18 -5.59 -11.59
N GLY A 28 -5.34 -5.34 -11.00
CA GLY A 28 -5.50 -4.41 -9.88
C GLY A 28 -4.68 -4.82 -8.66
N VAL A 29 -4.75 -6.09 -8.25
CA VAL A 29 -3.96 -6.64 -7.14
C VAL A 29 -2.46 -6.55 -7.43
N TYR A 30 -2.03 -6.87 -8.64
CA TYR A 30 -0.62 -6.76 -9.04
C TYR A 30 -0.11 -5.32 -8.94
N LYS A 31 -0.89 -4.35 -9.42
CA LYS A 31 -0.53 -2.92 -9.35
C LYS A 31 -0.46 -2.41 -7.92
N ILE A 32 -1.42 -2.81 -7.07
CA ILE A 32 -1.40 -2.48 -5.64
C ILE A 32 -0.18 -3.08 -4.97
N ASN A 33 0.16 -4.34 -5.26
CA ASN A 33 1.32 -5.02 -4.69
C ASN A 33 2.64 -4.32 -5.06
N GLN A 34 2.79 -3.90 -6.33
CA GLN A 34 3.95 -3.12 -6.78
C GLN A 34 4.10 -1.77 -6.06
N SER A 35 3.00 -1.14 -5.63
CA SER A 35 3.07 0.08 -4.81
C SER A 35 3.65 -0.16 -3.40
N PHE A 36 3.74 -1.40 -2.93
CA PHE A 36 4.33 -1.73 -1.63
C PHE A 36 5.85 -1.98 -1.69
N GLU A 37 6.45 -2.24 -2.86
CA GLU A 37 7.85 -2.69 -2.97
C GLU A 37 8.90 -1.59 -2.72
N MET A 38 8.54 -0.31 -2.88
CA MET A 38 9.39 0.86 -2.57
C MET A 38 8.71 1.80 -1.57
N ASN A 39 7.95 1.25 -0.61
CA ASN A 39 7.06 2.07 0.16
C ASN A 39 7.79 2.77 1.32
N ASP A 40 8.25 3.99 1.05
CA ASP A 40 8.65 4.97 2.05
C ASP A 40 7.63 5.10 3.19
N ALA A 41 6.36 4.69 3.00
CA ALA A 41 5.37 4.63 4.07
C ALA A 41 5.82 3.79 5.28
N PHE A 42 6.54 2.69 5.10
CA PHE A 42 7.05 1.92 6.25
C PHE A 42 8.11 2.72 7.03
N TRP A 43 8.97 3.46 6.32
CA TRP A 43 9.91 4.37 6.93
C TRP A 43 9.20 5.52 7.65
N HIS A 44 8.12 6.05 7.11
CA HIS A 44 7.29 7.06 7.78
C HIS A 44 6.63 6.51 9.05
N ILE A 45 6.08 5.28 9.01
CA ILE A 45 5.51 4.62 10.20
C ILE A 45 6.59 4.45 11.28
N LYS A 46 7.77 3.92 10.92
CA LYS A 46 8.87 3.69 11.87
C LYS A 46 9.46 4.98 12.41
N THR A 47 9.55 6.02 11.58
CA THR A 47 9.98 7.35 12.00
C THR A 47 8.96 7.94 13.00
N GLY A 48 7.67 7.81 12.72
CA GLY A 48 6.60 8.22 13.64
C GLY A 48 6.63 7.50 14.97
N GLU A 49 6.79 6.16 14.95
CA GLU A 49 6.95 5.32 16.14
C GLU A 49 8.12 5.80 17.01
N TRP A 50 9.28 6.04 16.38
CA TRP A 50 10.47 6.52 17.06
C TRP A 50 10.25 7.89 17.71
N ILE A 51 9.63 8.82 16.98
CA ILE A 51 9.37 10.18 17.48
C ILE A 51 8.43 10.15 18.69
N VAL A 52 7.39 9.31 18.66
CA VAL A 52 6.46 9.16 19.78
C VAL A 52 7.17 8.58 21.02
N GLN A 53 8.10 7.65 20.84
CA GLN A 53 8.79 6.98 21.95
C GLN A 53 10.00 7.75 22.51
N HIS A 54 10.78 8.41 21.64
CA HIS A 54 12.08 8.99 21.98
C HIS A 54 12.15 10.51 21.76
N GLY A 55 11.12 11.12 21.16
CA GLY A 55 11.10 12.52 20.77
C GLY A 55 11.71 12.78 19.39
N MET A 56 11.77 14.06 19.00
CA MET A 56 12.22 14.47 17.67
C MET A 56 13.63 13.95 17.34
N VAL A 57 13.76 13.33 16.16
CA VAL A 57 15.04 12.91 15.61
C VAL A 57 15.87 14.15 15.31
N LYS A 58 16.99 14.32 16.03
CA LYS A 58 17.92 15.45 15.86
C LYS A 58 19.10 15.12 14.96
N ASN A 59 19.41 13.83 14.79
CA ASN A 59 20.55 13.33 14.02
C ASN A 59 20.06 12.33 12.97
N CYS A 60 20.79 12.16 11.87
CA CYS A 60 20.42 11.27 10.76
C CYS A 60 20.63 9.78 11.10
N ILE A 61 19.84 9.26 12.05
CA ILE A 61 19.92 7.86 12.50
C ILE A 61 19.53 6.95 11.32
N GLY A 62 20.48 6.11 10.87
CA GLY A 62 20.25 5.15 9.78
C GLY A 62 20.83 5.54 8.41
N SER A 63 21.42 6.74 8.26
CA SER A 63 22.16 7.09 7.04
C SER A 63 23.62 6.64 7.12
N TRP A 64 24.02 5.74 6.22
CA TRP A 64 25.41 5.28 6.08
C TRP A 64 26.39 6.38 5.65
N ILE A 65 25.88 7.48 5.07
CA ILE A 65 26.70 8.54 4.45
C ILE A 65 26.71 9.81 5.31
N ILE A 66 25.58 10.13 5.94
CA ILE A 66 25.39 11.43 6.60
C ILE A 66 25.70 11.37 8.11
N GLY A 67 25.79 10.19 8.72
CA GLY A 67 26.24 10.00 10.10
C GLY A 67 25.50 10.88 11.10
N ASP A 68 26.24 11.46 12.05
CA ASP A 68 25.71 12.29 13.15
C ASP A 68 25.35 13.73 12.76
N LYS A 69 25.25 14.06 11.47
CA LYS A 69 24.84 15.41 11.10
C LYS A 69 23.43 15.71 11.61
N PRO A 70 23.17 16.95 12.06
CA PRO A 70 21.86 17.34 12.50
C PRO A 70 20.89 17.21 11.33
N TRP A 71 19.92 16.31 11.47
CA TRP A 71 18.92 16.04 10.44
C TRP A 71 17.57 15.96 11.11
N MET A 72 16.67 16.79 10.63
CA MET A 72 15.27 16.75 10.97
C MET A 72 14.54 16.21 9.75
N ALA A 73 13.80 15.12 9.91
CA ALA A 73 12.93 14.62 8.86
C ALA A 73 11.94 15.73 8.50
N HIS A 74 12.00 16.26 7.27
CA HIS A 74 11.10 17.34 6.83
C HIS A 74 9.61 16.96 7.02
N GLU A 75 9.31 15.67 6.91
CA GLU A 75 7.96 15.10 7.00
C GLU A 75 7.73 14.34 8.32
N TRP A 76 8.39 14.76 9.40
CA TRP A 76 8.29 14.13 10.72
C TRP A 76 6.85 14.08 11.26
N LEU A 77 6.08 15.16 11.07
CA LEU A 77 4.68 15.25 11.54
C LEU A 77 3.79 14.26 10.80
N PHE A 78 4.02 14.07 9.49
CA PHE A 78 3.31 13.09 8.69
C PHE A 78 3.61 11.66 9.14
N GLY A 79 4.86 11.35 9.47
CA GLY A 79 5.25 10.06 10.05
C GLY A 79 4.50 9.77 11.36
N VAL A 80 4.40 10.75 12.26
CA VAL A 80 3.64 10.61 13.52
C VAL A 80 2.15 10.37 13.25
N LEU A 81 1.54 11.14 12.34
CA LEU A 81 0.13 10.97 12.00
C LEU A 81 -0.16 9.59 11.41
N ILE A 82 0.67 9.12 10.47
CA ILE A 82 0.51 7.79 9.88
C ILE A 82 0.73 6.69 10.92
N TYR A 83 1.71 6.84 11.83
CA TYR A 83 1.90 5.88 12.92
C TYR A 83 0.64 5.77 13.79
N LEU A 84 0.03 6.89 14.19
CA LEU A 84 -1.22 6.90 14.96
C LEU A 84 -2.38 6.23 14.19
N VAL A 85 -2.51 6.50 12.90
CA VAL A 85 -3.50 5.84 12.03
C VAL A 85 -3.25 4.34 11.93
N SER A 86 -1.99 3.91 11.83
CA SER A 86 -1.63 2.49 11.77
C SER A 86 -2.01 1.76 13.06
N CYS A 87 -1.83 2.39 14.22
CA CYS A 87 -2.29 1.85 15.51
C CYS A 87 -3.82 1.70 15.55
N MET A 88 -4.58 2.68 15.02
CA MET A 88 -6.04 2.58 14.95
C MET A 88 -6.50 1.43 14.05
N GLY A 89 -5.81 1.18 12.93
CA GLY A 89 -6.09 0.04 12.06
C GLY A 89 -5.77 -1.32 12.70
N ALA A 90 -4.71 -1.38 13.51
CA ALA A 90 -4.33 -2.58 14.26
C ALA A 90 -5.27 -2.87 15.46
N CYS A 91 -5.93 -1.85 16.03
CA CYS A 91 -6.91 -2.01 17.12
C CYS A 91 -8.25 -2.65 16.67
N VAL A 92 -8.44 -2.90 15.38
CA VAL A 92 -9.63 -3.60 14.83
C VAL A 92 -9.33 -5.09 14.55
N GLY A 93 -8.13 -5.58 14.92
CA GLY A 93 -7.72 -6.98 14.85
C GLY A 93 -7.94 -7.75 16.14
#